data_AF-A0A7C9QWI1-F1
#
_entry.id   AF-A0A7C9QWI1-F1
#
_cell.length_a   1.000
_cell.length_b   1.000
_cell.length_c   1.000
_cell.angle_alpha   90.00
_cell.angle_beta   90.00
_cell.angle_gamma   90.00
#
_symmetry.space_group_name_H-M   'P 1'
#
loop_
_entity.id
_entity.type
_entity.pdbx_description
1 polymer ?
#
loop_
_entity_poly.entity_id
_entity_poly.type
_entity_poly.pdbx_seq_one_letter_code
_entity_poly.pdbx_strand_id
1 'polypeptide(L)'
;MPQTAFHGDDLLVAADITDPLQWERVRKWSKTNQLLTSCCRTRATAVQNENGFRFFRHHTAPKNCEAGKESIEHEKLKAEAYLVAKRCGYLAQMEASGPNWRADVLVTHPVTGEQSAIEIQKSDQKNHETRERVERHNASGVRSVWFFLRKQDYEEVPPDLIGQGLPAFLLREKSTEERIRELGGLLTALLKGSMVYDKGSDLAKVPLALIGYNYPCGHCGQQWFRTTFAVAYPNRVRGGNKPMAIPLAEASFGEQALSKLRQLTQLTPGKTLKVAPNVEQNLICPHCGAMPDREFLTEDVALQCPYPNFVGAIDIRQHLGFKPGWRKVRPPEPEATMPVQQWQQIIQERLRNITDERERQAQERERQRIVREEQARRRREQRTEELCKRELSALEHRLTPLMSGTEITTWLNQPSQDLAGLCPISSIREHANKHWQEPSAPQSEPVRIISSIADGSLQNNAGILGLTEEQQLLILRNSRHQRRAQRLASAENFGSKVTAFGGLLIGAAIDKIRFRAKK
;
A
#
# COMPACT_ATOMS: atom_id res chain seq x y z
N MET A 1 -17.44 25.47 42.52
CA MET A 1 -17.47 24.70 43.79
C MET A 1 -16.12 24.93 44.47
N PRO A 2 -15.91 26.13 45.04
CA PRO A 2 -14.57 26.67 45.24
C PRO A 2 -13.68 25.78 46.12
N GLN A 3 -12.40 25.76 45.77
CA GLN A 3 -11.37 25.13 46.59
C GLN A 3 -10.92 25.98 47.77
N THR A 4 -11.39 27.22 47.87
CA THR A 4 -11.02 28.15 48.93
C THR A 4 -12.21 28.66 49.74
N ALA A 5 -11.99 28.88 51.04
CA ALA A 5 -12.95 29.51 51.94
C ALA A 5 -12.21 30.26 53.05
N PHE A 6 -12.82 31.31 53.59
CA PHE A 6 -12.34 32.04 54.75
C PHE A 6 -12.90 31.44 56.04
N HIS A 7 -12.06 31.28 57.05
CA HIS A 7 -12.43 31.10 58.45
C HIS A 7 -11.86 32.27 59.25
N GLY A 8 -12.71 33.24 59.62
CA GLY A 8 -12.21 34.55 60.05
C GLY A 8 -11.44 35.22 58.92
N ASP A 9 -10.19 35.61 59.18
CA ASP A 9 -9.28 36.18 58.18
C ASP A 9 -8.40 35.13 57.48
N ASP A 10 -8.41 33.88 57.94
CA ASP A 10 -7.58 32.81 57.40
C ASP A 10 -8.19 32.23 56.13
N LEU A 11 -7.40 32.21 55.05
CA LEU A 11 -7.76 31.55 53.79
C LEU A 11 -7.45 30.05 53.89
N LEU A 12 -8.49 29.23 53.92
CA LEU A 12 -8.40 27.78 53.84
C LEU A 12 -8.38 27.33 52.38
N VAL A 13 -7.47 26.42 52.05
CA VAL A 13 -7.41 25.73 50.75
C VAL A 13 -7.73 24.25 50.97
N ALA A 14 -8.84 23.76 50.41
CA ALA A 14 -9.28 22.38 50.62
C ALA A 14 -8.22 21.36 50.18
N ALA A 15 -7.48 21.64 49.11
CA ALA A 15 -6.40 20.80 48.60
C ALA A 15 -5.22 20.64 49.58
N ASP A 16 -5.00 21.58 50.51
CA ASP A 16 -3.94 21.48 51.53
C ASP A 16 -4.36 20.65 52.75
N ILE A 17 -5.65 20.43 52.94
CA ILE A 17 -6.19 19.75 54.12
C ILE A 17 -6.31 18.26 53.79
N THR A 18 -5.18 17.56 53.88
CA THR A 18 -5.10 16.12 53.58
C THR A 18 -5.55 15.27 54.78
N ASP A 19 -5.25 15.68 56.00
CA ASP A 19 -5.63 14.97 57.24
C ASP A 19 -7.16 14.88 57.41
N PRO A 20 -7.75 13.68 57.49
CA PRO A 20 -9.17 13.48 57.76
C PRO A 20 -9.67 14.17 59.04
N LEU A 21 -8.86 14.23 60.11
CA LEU A 21 -9.26 14.86 61.38
C LEU A 21 -9.37 16.38 61.25
N GLN A 22 -8.42 17.00 60.53
CA GLN A 22 -8.52 18.42 60.19
C GLN A 22 -9.74 18.71 59.33
N TRP A 23 -10.04 17.86 58.33
CA TRP A 23 -11.22 18.05 57.50
C TRP A 23 -12.54 17.92 58.28
N GLU A 24 -12.64 17.01 59.26
CA GLU A 24 -13.77 16.94 60.18
C GLU A 24 -13.93 18.24 61.00
N ARG A 25 -12.83 18.85 61.44
CA ARG A 25 -12.86 20.15 62.12
C ARG A 25 -13.41 21.26 61.21
N VAL A 26 -13.00 21.28 59.94
CA VAL A 26 -13.51 22.23 58.93
C VAL A 26 -15.01 22.02 58.67
N ARG A 27 -15.47 20.76 58.63
CA ARG A 27 -16.91 20.44 58.54
C ARG A 27 -17.69 20.93 59.75
N LYS A 28 -17.11 20.90 60.97
CA LYS A 28 -17.75 21.49 62.15
C LYS A 28 -17.90 23.01 62.02
N TRP A 29 -16.89 23.72 61.49
CA TRP A 29 -16.98 25.16 61.22
C TRP A 29 -18.08 25.51 60.21
N SER A 30 -18.34 24.63 59.25
CA SER A 30 -19.48 24.80 58.32
C SER A 30 -20.82 24.78 59.04
N LYS A 31 -21.00 23.86 60.01
CA LYS A 31 -22.25 23.72 60.78
C LYS A 31 -22.51 24.91 61.71
N THR A 32 -21.45 25.59 62.15
CA THR A 32 -21.53 26.78 62.99
C THR A 32 -21.49 28.10 62.20
N ASN A 33 -21.65 28.04 60.87
CA ASN A 33 -21.63 29.20 59.96
C ASN A 33 -20.34 30.05 60.02
N GLN A 34 -19.21 29.43 60.36
CA GLN A 34 -17.92 30.13 60.47
C GLN A 34 -17.11 30.16 59.17
N LEU A 35 -17.58 29.50 58.11
CA LEU A 35 -16.92 29.50 56.80
C LEU A 35 -17.63 30.42 55.81
N LEU A 36 -16.84 31.23 55.12
CA LEU A 36 -17.30 32.08 54.01
C LEU A 36 -16.60 31.70 52.71
N THR A 37 -17.29 31.71 51.58
CA THR A 37 -16.66 31.50 50.28
C THR A 37 -15.70 32.65 49.96
N SER A 38 -14.56 32.33 49.36
CA SER A 38 -13.55 33.33 49.00
C SER A 38 -14.03 34.33 47.94
N CYS A 39 -14.82 33.85 46.99
CA CYS A 39 -15.25 34.60 45.80
C CYS A 39 -16.36 35.62 46.06
N CYS A 40 -17.28 35.37 46.99
CA CYS A 40 -18.45 36.24 47.21
C CYS A 40 -18.85 36.38 48.68
N ARG A 41 -18.02 35.87 49.61
CA ARG A 41 -18.20 36.00 51.06
C ARG A 41 -19.55 35.49 51.57
N THR A 42 -20.20 34.56 50.87
CA THR A 42 -21.42 33.90 51.36
C THR A 42 -21.08 32.65 52.18
N ARG A 43 -22.04 32.14 52.97
CA ARG A 43 -21.80 30.95 53.81
C ARG A 43 -21.33 29.76 52.97
N ALA A 44 -20.27 29.12 53.42
CA ALA A 44 -19.67 27.95 52.79
C ALA A 44 -19.95 26.68 53.60
N THR A 45 -20.17 25.57 52.89
CA THR A 45 -20.24 24.22 53.46
C THR A 45 -19.06 23.40 52.95
N ALA A 46 -18.25 22.87 53.85
CA ALA A 46 -17.21 21.91 53.50
C ALA A 46 -17.84 20.57 53.12
N VAL A 47 -17.58 20.12 51.88
CA VAL A 47 -18.16 18.91 51.28
C VAL A 47 -17.04 18.00 50.82
N GLN A 48 -17.23 16.69 51.01
CA GLN A 48 -16.41 15.65 50.40
C GLN A 48 -17.34 14.79 49.54
N ASN A 49 -17.00 14.57 48.27
CA ASN A 49 -17.79 13.67 47.42
C ASN A 49 -17.39 12.20 47.62
N GLU A 50 -18.10 11.28 46.97
CA GLU A 50 -17.88 9.83 47.05
C GLU A 50 -16.46 9.42 46.68
N ASN A 51 -15.82 10.16 45.76
CA ASN A 51 -14.45 9.94 45.32
C ASN A 51 -13.40 10.59 46.24
N GLY A 52 -13.80 11.10 47.42
CA GLY A 52 -12.91 11.71 48.39
C GLY A 52 -12.47 13.14 48.07
N PHE A 53 -12.95 13.75 46.98
CA PHE A 53 -12.58 15.11 46.61
C PHE A 53 -13.29 16.13 47.51
N ARG A 54 -12.49 17.02 48.11
CA ARG A 54 -12.90 18.01 49.10
C ARG A 54 -13.04 19.39 48.46
N PHE A 55 -14.07 20.13 48.82
CA PHE A 55 -14.34 21.48 48.32
C PHE A 55 -15.30 22.24 49.24
N PHE A 56 -15.48 23.54 48.98
CA PHE A 56 -16.44 24.38 49.66
C PHE A 56 -17.64 24.66 48.75
N ARG A 57 -18.84 24.31 49.20
CA ARG A 57 -20.09 24.57 48.49
C ARG A 57 -20.74 25.85 49.00
N HIS A 58 -21.21 26.69 48.10
CA HIS A 58 -22.06 27.83 48.44
C HIS A 58 -23.36 27.33 49.09
N HIS A 59 -23.75 27.92 50.22
CA HIS A 59 -25.10 27.70 50.74
C HIS A 59 -26.14 28.38 49.83
N THR A 60 -25.85 29.60 49.41
CA THR A 60 -26.60 30.34 48.40
C THR A 60 -25.62 31.16 47.59
N ALA A 61 -25.53 30.89 46.28
CA ALA A 61 -24.66 31.62 45.38
C ALA A 61 -25.41 32.86 44.85
N PRO A 62 -24.82 34.07 44.93
CA PRO A 62 -25.33 35.24 44.23
C PRO A 62 -25.44 34.99 42.72
N LYS A 63 -26.40 35.63 42.04
CA LYS A 63 -26.62 35.42 40.59
C LYS A 63 -25.39 35.73 39.72
N ASN A 64 -24.54 36.66 40.18
CA ASN A 64 -23.30 37.09 39.55
C ASN A 64 -22.05 36.31 40.03
N CYS A 65 -22.19 35.28 40.87
CA CYS A 65 -21.04 34.47 41.29
C CYS A 65 -20.71 33.41 40.24
N GLU A 66 -19.61 33.59 39.53
CA GLU A 66 -19.13 32.64 38.51
C GLU A 66 -18.62 31.33 39.11
N ALA A 67 -17.99 31.38 40.30
CA ALA A 67 -17.49 30.20 41.00
C ALA A 67 -18.60 29.21 41.41
N GLY A 68 -19.87 29.67 41.44
CA GLY A 68 -21.04 28.81 41.65
C GLY A 68 -21.37 27.92 40.46
N LYS A 69 -20.90 28.27 39.25
CA LYS A 69 -21.21 27.57 37.98
C LYS A 69 -20.13 26.57 37.55
N GLU A 70 -18.99 26.55 38.24
CA GLU A 70 -17.87 25.66 37.91
C GLU A 70 -18.14 24.19 38.28
N SER A 71 -17.79 23.28 37.36
CA SER A 71 -17.92 21.83 37.53
C SER A 71 -16.83 21.22 38.42
N ILE A 72 -17.11 20.07 39.03
CA ILE A 72 -16.14 19.30 39.84
C ILE A 72 -14.84 18.99 39.07
N GLU A 73 -14.94 18.67 37.77
CA GLU A 73 -13.77 18.40 36.92
C GLU A 73 -12.81 19.61 36.89
N HIS A 74 -13.35 20.81 36.76
CA HIS A 74 -12.55 22.03 36.70
C HIS A 74 -11.82 22.26 38.03
N GLU A 75 -12.54 22.16 39.15
CA GLU A 75 -11.98 22.31 40.50
C GLU A 75 -10.88 21.27 40.80
N LYS A 76 -11.06 20.02 40.34
CA LYS A 76 -10.04 18.97 40.47
C LYS A 76 -8.76 19.34 39.71
N LEU A 77 -8.88 19.89 38.49
CA LEU A 77 -7.74 20.32 37.69
C LEU A 77 -7.02 21.53 38.30
N LYS A 78 -7.75 22.51 38.86
CA LYS A 78 -7.14 23.64 39.59
C LYS A 78 -6.39 23.16 40.82
N ALA A 79 -7.01 22.27 41.61
CA ALA A 79 -6.37 21.68 42.78
C ALA A 79 -5.09 20.93 42.40
N GLU A 80 -5.09 20.16 41.30
CA GLU A 80 -3.87 19.50 40.83
C GLU A 80 -2.80 20.51 40.40
N ALA A 81 -3.15 21.55 39.64
CA ALA A 81 -2.20 22.59 39.23
C ALA A 81 -1.52 23.25 40.44
N TYR A 82 -2.31 23.58 41.46
CA TYR A 82 -1.84 24.12 42.74
C TYR A 82 -0.89 23.17 43.47
N LEU A 83 -1.27 21.90 43.62
CA LEU A 83 -0.45 20.91 44.30
C LEU A 83 0.85 20.62 43.53
N VAL A 84 0.81 20.55 42.20
CA VAL A 84 2.00 20.40 41.33
C VAL A 84 2.97 21.55 41.53
N ALA A 85 2.46 22.79 41.54
CA ALA A 85 3.29 23.97 41.73
C ALA A 85 4.03 23.92 43.06
N LYS A 86 3.32 23.60 44.16
CA LYS A 86 3.93 23.42 45.48
C LYS A 86 4.95 22.29 45.51
N ARG A 87 4.65 21.13 44.89
CA ARG A 87 5.61 20.02 44.77
C ARG A 87 6.85 20.39 43.96
N CYS A 88 6.75 21.37 43.06
CA CYS A 88 7.89 21.92 42.32
C CYS A 88 8.62 23.04 43.07
N GLY A 89 8.22 23.36 44.31
CA GLY A 89 8.84 24.39 45.15
C GLY A 89 8.36 25.83 44.85
N TYR A 90 7.33 26.01 44.03
CA TYR A 90 6.74 27.31 43.78
C TYR A 90 5.80 27.71 44.92
N LEU A 91 5.72 29.01 45.18
CA LEU A 91 4.59 29.54 45.94
C LEU A 91 3.36 29.49 45.04
N ALA A 92 2.25 28.96 45.54
CA ALA A 92 1.02 28.83 44.77
C ALA A 92 -0.15 29.43 45.54
N GLN A 93 -1.09 30.04 44.81
CA GLN A 93 -2.32 30.61 45.36
C GLN A 93 -3.49 30.22 44.46
N MET A 94 -4.53 29.64 45.06
CA MET A 94 -5.77 29.29 44.36
C MET A 94 -6.62 30.54 44.16
N GLU A 95 -7.17 30.70 42.95
CA GLU A 95 -8.15 31.74 42.62
C GLU A 95 -7.67 33.17 42.90
N ALA A 96 -6.36 33.42 42.80
CA ALA A 96 -5.75 34.70 43.10
C ALA A 96 -6.24 35.79 42.15
N SER A 97 -6.51 36.97 42.71
CA SER A 97 -7.02 38.12 41.96
C SER A 97 -6.05 39.28 42.00
N GLY A 98 -5.87 39.95 40.86
CA GLY A 98 -5.24 41.25 40.74
C GLY A 98 -6.27 42.35 40.43
N PRO A 99 -5.83 43.55 40.05
CA PRO A 99 -6.72 44.70 39.86
C PRO A 99 -7.88 44.45 38.89
N ASN A 100 -7.63 43.75 37.78
CA ASN A 100 -8.61 43.49 36.73
C ASN A 100 -8.59 42.04 36.22
N TRP A 101 -7.92 41.12 36.93
CA TRP A 101 -7.77 39.73 36.50
C TRP A 101 -7.90 38.79 37.69
N ARG A 102 -8.24 37.53 37.40
CA ARG A 102 -8.26 36.45 38.37
C ARG A 102 -7.74 35.21 37.66
N ALA A 103 -6.72 34.59 38.25
CA ALA A 103 -6.15 33.34 37.76
C ALA A 103 -6.77 32.17 38.49
N ASP A 104 -6.93 31.04 37.80
CA ASP A 104 -7.32 29.79 38.47
C ASP A 104 -6.29 29.37 39.52
N VAL A 105 -5.00 29.44 39.18
CA VAL A 105 -3.88 29.31 40.11
C VAL A 105 -2.79 30.31 39.76
N LEU A 106 -2.37 31.13 40.71
CA LEU A 106 -1.18 31.97 40.58
C LEU A 106 0.01 31.25 41.17
N VAL A 107 1.08 31.11 40.39
CA VAL A 107 2.35 30.54 40.85
C VAL A 107 3.43 31.62 40.83
N THR A 108 4.26 31.65 41.87
CA THR A 108 5.38 32.58 42.01
C THR A 108 6.67 31.80 42.17
N HIS A 109 7.65 32.09 41.31
CA HIS A 109 8.96 31.46 41.37
C HIS A 109 9.65 31.88 42.68
N PRO A 110 10.18 30.94 43.48
CA PRO A 110 10.62 31.22 44.86
C PRO A 110 11.84 32.14 44.93
N VAL A 111 12.69 32.13 43.89
CA VAL A 111 13.92 32.95 43.83
C VAL A 111 13.70 34.27 43.09
N THR A 112 13.19 34.25 41.86
CA THR A 112 13.05 35.44 41.01
C THR A 112 11.82 36.29 41.36
N GLY A 113 10.83 35.74 42.08
CA GLY A 113 9.56 36.43 42.35
C GLY A 113 8.64 36.54 41.12
N GLU A 114 9.03 35.95 39.99
CA GLU A 114 8.24 36.01 38.76
C GLU A 114 6.94 35.23 38.90
N GLN A 115 5.84 35.83 38.42
CA GLN A 115 4.51 35.30 38.58
C GLN A 115 3.94 34.75 37.27
N SER A 116 3.24 33.63 37.36
CA SER A 116 2.49 33.05 36.24
C SER A 116 1.08 32.66 36.68
N ALA A 117 0.07 33.12 35.95
CA ALA A 117 -1.30 32.68 36.03
C ALA A 117 -1.46 31.37 35.24
N ILE A 118 -1.76 30.29 35.94
CA ILE A 118 -2.16 29.02 35.35
C ILE A 118 -3.68 29.05 35.19
N GLU A 119 -4.14 28.88 33.95
CA GLU A 119 -5.55 29.00 33.54
C GLU A 119 -6.02 27.68 32.92
N ILE A 120 -7.22 27.24 33.32
CA ILE A 120 -7.79 25.96 32.92
C ILE A 120 -9.11 26.21 32.21
N GLN A 121 -9.08 26.21 30.88
CA GLN A 121 -10.24 26.54 30.08
C GLN A 121 -11.09 25.31 29.77
N LYS A 122 -12.24 25.21 30.44
CA LYS A 122 -13.23 24.14 30.22
C LYS A 122 -14.38 24.52 29.28
N SER A 123 -14.87 25.76 29.38
CA SER A 123 -16.03 26.25 28.64
C SER A 123 -15.62 26.89 27.32
N ASP A 124 -16.58 27.15 26.42
CA ASP A 124 -16.32 27.89 25.18
C ASP A 124 -15.63 29.22 25.51
N GLN A 125 -14.51 29.48 24.84
CA GLN A 125 -13.80 30.74 24.96
C GLN A 125 -13.27 31.13 23.58
N LYS A 126 -13.57 32.37 23.20
CA LYS A 126 -13.14 32.89 21.90
C LYS A 126 -11.71 33.41 21.95
N ASN A 127 -11.12 33.51 20.76
CA ASN A 127 -9.79 34.04 20.55
C ASN A 127 -9.54 35.41 21.22
N HIS A 128 -10.49 36.35 21.12
CA HIS A 128 -10.40 37.70 21.68
C HIS A 128 -10.43 37.67 23.21
N GLU A 129 -11.26 36.83 23.83
CA GLU A 129 -11.34 36.68 25.29
C GLU A 129 -10.01 36.14 25.86
N THR A 130 -9.40 35.17 25.16
CA THR A 130 -8.08 34.64 25.53
C THR A 130 -7.03 35.75 25.47
N ARG A 131 -7.04 36.57 24.41
CA ARG A 131 -6.12 37.72 24.26
C ARG A 131 -6.30 38.72 25.39
N GLU A 132 -7.53 39.17 25.64
CA GLU A 132 -7.82 40.15 26.69
C GLU A 132 -7.39 39.66 28.07
N ARG A 133 -7.56 38.36 28.36
CA ARG A 133 -7.06 37.76 29.62
C ARG A 133 -5.53 37.79 29.69
N VAL A 134 -4.85 37.39 28.62
CA VAL A 134 -3.38 37.44 28.56
C VAL A 134 -2.87 38.87 28.71
N GLU A 135 -3.49 39.85 28.06
CA GLU A 135 -3.13 41.27 28.14
C GLU A 135 -3.32 41.83 29.56
N ARG A 136 -4.42 41.47 30.25
CA ARG A 136 -4.65 41.88 31.64
C ARG A 136 -3.62 41.31 32.61
N HIS A 137 -3.21 40.06 32.42
CA HIS A 137 -2.11 39.48 33.20
C HIS A 137 -0.79 40.19 32.92
N ASN A 138 -0.45 40.37 31.64
CA ASN A 138 0.79 41.02 31.22
C ASN A 138 0.88 42.46 31.73
N ALA A 139 -0.23 43.21 31.73
CA ALA A 139 -0.31 44.55 32.31
C ALA A 139 -0.02 44.59 33.82
N SER A 140 -0.15 43.46 34.50
CA SER A 140 0.19 43.29 35.92
C SER A 140 1.54 42.57 36.14
N GLY A 141 2.34 42.38 35.09
CA GLY A 141 3.62 41.65 35.18
C GLY A 141 3.46 40.14 35.41
N VAL A 142 2.27 39.58 35.21
CA VAL A 142 1.96 38.15 35.38
C VAL A 142 1.94 37.48 34.01
N ARG A 143 2.74 36.42 33.83
CA ARG A 143 2.69 35.61 32.61
C ARG A 143 1.49 34.69 32.63
N SER A 144 1.00 34.25 31.47
CA SER A 144 -0.10 33.29 31.39
C SER A 144 0.38 31.91 30.96
N VAL A 145 -0.24 30.85 31.49
CA VAL A 145 -0.08 29.45 31.08
C VAL A 145 -1.48 28.85 30.96
N TRP A 146 -1.80 28.27 29.81
CA TRP A 146 -3.16 27.82 29.52
C TRP A 146 -3.26 26.30 29.30
N PHE A 147 -4.30 25.71 29.89
CA PHE A 147 -4.70 24.32 29.66
C PHE A 147 -6.14 24.30 29.15
N PHE A 148 -6.35 23.80 27.93
CA PHE A 148 -7.66 23.70 27.30
C PHE A 148 -8.17 22.27 27.35
N LEU A 149 -9.45 22.09 27.69
CA LEU A 149 -10.10 20.78 27.70
C LEU A 149 -10.80 20.45 26.37
N ARG A 150 -10.96 21.45 25.51
CA ARG A 150 -11.65 21.37 24.22
C ARG A 150 -10.69 21.76 23.11
N LYS A 151 -10.69 20.94 22.05
CA LYS A 151 -9.82 21.15 20.90
C LYS A 151 -10.15 22.45 20.16
N GLN A 152 -11.43 22.79 20.04
CA GLN A 152 -11.86 24.02 19.36
C GLN A 152 -11.29 25.26 20.03
N ASP A 153 -11.45 25.38 21.35
CA ASP A 153 -10.94 26.52 22.12
C ASP A 153 -9.40 26.61 22.05
N TYR A 154 -8.70 25.46 22.03
CA TYR A 154 -7.25 25.41 21.80
C TYR A 154 -6.83 25.87 20.40
N GLU A 155 -7.58 25.48 19.36
CA GLU A 155 -7.30 25.89 17.97
C GLU A 155 -7.63 27.37 17.73
N GLU A 156 -8.50 27.96 18.55
CA GLU A 156 -8.82 29.39 18.54
C GLU A 156 -7.79 30.26 19.28
N VAL A 157 -6.79 29.69 19.96
CA VAL A 157 -5.75 30.49 20.65
C VAL A 157 -5.00 31.37 19.63
N PRO A 158 -4.87 32.69 19.87
CA PRO A 158 -4.23 33.58 18.92
C PRO A 158 -2.80 33.13 18.52
N PRO A 159 -2.53 32.89 17.22
CA PRO A 159 -1.24 32.34 16.77
C PRO A 159 -0.02 33.22 17.08
N ASP A 160 -0.20 34.53 17.12
CA ASP A 160 0.83 35.49 17.49
C ASP A 160 1.24 35.36 18.96
N LEU A 161 0.30 35.11 19.86
CA LEU A 161 0.60 34.88 21.28
C LEU A 161 1.40 33.57 21.45
N ILE A 162 1.00 32.52 20.73
CA ILE A 162 1.77 31.27 20.67
C ILE A 162 3.18 31.54 20.11
N GLY A 163 3.31 32.31 19.03
CA GLY A 163 4.59 32.69 18.42
C GLY A 163 5.51 33.52 19.32
N GLN A 164 4.92 34.31 20.24
CA GLN A 164 5.60 35.04 21.31
C GLN A 164 6.00 34.14 22.50
N GLY A 165 5.66 32.85 22.44
CA GLY A 165 6.04 31.87 23.45
C GLY A 165 4.97 31.64 24.53
N LEU A 166 3.71 32.04 24.35
CA LEU A 166 2.64 31.71 25.32
C LEU A 166 2.54 30.18 25.52
N PRO A 167 2.72 29.67 26.76
CA PRO A 167 2.44 28.27 27.08
C PRO A 167 0.95 27.98 26.99
N ALA A 168 0.56 27.19 26.00
CA ALA A 168 -0.82 26.72 25.82
C ALA A 168 -0.83 25.24 25.46
N PHE A 169 -1.66 24.47 26.15
CA PHE A 169 -1.73 23.02 26.03
C PHE A 169 -3.17 22.55 25.85
N LEU A 170 -3.38 21.57 24.98
CA LEU A 170 -4.62 20.80 24.90
C LEU A 170 -4.46 19.56 25.79
N LEU A 171 -5.35 19.39 26.77
CA LEU A 171 -5.50 18.13 27.50
C LEU A 171 -6.29 17.15 26.61
N ARG A 172 -5.58 16.13 26.11
CA ARG A 172 -6.10 15.20 25.09
C ARG A 172 -6.93 14.07 25.67
N GLU A 173 -6.69 13.76 26.94
CA GLU A 173 -7.33 12.64 27.60
C GLU A 173 -8.83 12.87 27.79
N LYS A 174 -9.60 11.78 27.89
CA LYS A 174 -11.07 11.85 27.95
C LYS A 174 -11.59 11.83 29.38
N SER A 175 -11.00 11.02 30.26
CA SER A 175 -11.42 10.96 31.67
C SER A 175 -10.80 12.10 32.47
N THR A 176 -11.51 12.54 33.52
CA THR A 176 -11.01 13.57 34.44
C THR A 176 -9.69 13.15 35.09
N GLU A 177 -9.56 11.89 35.50
CA GLU A 177 -8.38 11.35 36.18
C GLU A 177 -7.15 11.31 35.26
N GLU A 178 -7.33 10.98 33.98
CA GLU A 178 -6.25 11.02 33.00
C GLU A 178 -5.85 12.48 32.67
N ARG A 179 -6.81 13.40 32.55
CA ARG A 179 -6.55 14.83 32.36
C ARG A 179 -5.75 15.44 33.50
N ILE A 180 -6.06 15.04 34.75
CA ILE A 180 -5.30 15.43 35.95
C ILE A 180 -3.84 14.98 35.83
N ARG A 181 -3.60 13.71 35.45
CA ARG A 181 -2.24 13.19 35.25
C ARG A 181 -1.51 13.92 34.13
N GLU A 182 -2.18 14.17 33.01
CA GLU A 182 -1.62 14.89 31.85
C GLU A 182 -1.23 16.32 32.23
N LEU A 183 -2.15 17.09 32.83
CA LEU A 183 -1.89 18.44 33.33
C LEU A 183 -0.70 18.44 34.28
N GLY A 184 -0.69 17.55 35.27
CA GLY A 184 0.39 17.49 36.26
C GLY A 184 1.74 17.20 35.62
N GLY A 185 1.79 16.29 34.63
CA GLY A 185 3.01 15.96 33.91
C GLY A 185 3.53 17.06 32.97
N LEU A 186 2.65 17.89 32.43
CA LEU A 186 2.99 19.07 31.61
C LEU A 186 3.46 20.23 32.49
N LEU A 187 2.67 20.60 33.52
CA LEU A 187 2.99 21.70 34.42
C LEU A 187 4.28 21.44 35.20
N THR A 188 4.50 20.21 35.67
CA THR A 188 5.78 19.83 36.32
C THR A 188 6.95 20.08 35.38
N ALA A 189 6.82 19.70 34.11
CA ALA A 189 7.90 19.84 33.15
C ALA A 189 8.18 21.32 32.82
N LEU A 190 7.12 22.14 32.72
CA LEU A 190 7.22 23.57 32.50
C LEU A 190 7.90 24.28 33.68
N LEU A 191 7.42 24.04 34.91
CA LEU A 191 7.94 24.68 36.13
C LEU A 191 9.40 24.27 36.46
N LYS A 192 9.82 23.07 36.06
CA LYS A 192 11.20 22.60 36.19
C LYS A 192 12.12 23.06 35.05
N GLY A 193 11.63 23.84 34.09
CA GLY A 193 12.43 24.31 32.95
C GLY A 193 12.81 23.20 31.94
N SER A 194 12.13 22.06 31.98
CA SER A 194 12.38 20.93 31.07
C SER A 194 11.52 20.99 29.78
N MET A 195 10.79 22.10 29.60
CA MET A 195 10.04 22.40 28.38
C MET A 195 10.62 23.62 27.67
N VAL A 196 10.59 23.57 26.34
CA VAL A 196 11.00 24.69 25.48
C VAL A 196 9.90 24.99 24.48
N TYR A 197 9.75 26.27 24.14
CA TYR A 197 8.96 26.67 22.99
C TYR A 197 9.73 26.33 21.73
N ASP A 198 9.19 25.38 20.99
CA ASP A 198 9.87 24.76 19.88
C ASP A 198 9.27 25.25 18.55
N LYS A 199 10.10 25.98 17.79
CA LYS A 199 9.77 26.52 16.46
C LYS A 199 10.10 25.55 15.31
N GLY A 200 10.70 24.39 15.59
CA GLY A 200 11.11 23.42 14.57
C GLY A 200 12.38 23.80 13.81
N SER A 201 13.15 24.78 14.28
CA SER A 201 14.31 25.32 13.55
C SER A 201 15.41 24.28 13.32
N ASP A 202 15.61 23.40 14.28
CA ASP A 202 16.52 22.26 14.25
C ASP A 202 16.03 21.16 13.27
N LEU A 203 14.71 21.01 13.09
CA LEU A 203 14.12 20.11 12.08
C LEU A 203 14.23 20.61 10.63
N ALA A 204 14.66 21.86 10.43
CA ALA A 204 14.93 22.41 9.10
C ALA A 204 16.27 21.91 8.52
N LYS A 205 17.16 21.36 9.36
CA LYS A 205 18.48 20.85 8.98
C LYS A 205 18.75 19.50 9.64
N VAL A 206 17.93 18.50 9.32
CA VAL A 206 18.11 17.13 9.82
C VAL A 206 19.11 16.37 8.97
N PRO A 207 20.11 15.67 9.56
CA PRO A 207 21.07 14.88 8.80
C PRO A 207 20.38 13.86 7.89
N LEU A 208 20.89 13.74 6.67
CA LEU A 208 20.37 12.87 5.62
C LEU A 208 21.48 11.93 5.13
N ALA A 209 21.20 10.63 5.04
CA ALA A 209 22.05 9.66 4.37
C ALA A 209 21.35 9.15 3.09
N LEU A 210 22.12 8.98 2.02
CA LEU A 210 21.63 8.34 0.81
C LEU A 210 21.95 6.86 0.86
N ILE A 211 20.95 6.03 0.63
CA ILE A 211 21.13 4.58 0.64
C ILE A 211 21.24 4.12 -0.80
N GLY A 212 22.39 3.56 -1.15
CA GLY A 212 22.59 3.00 -2.48
C GLY A 212 23.42 1.73 -2.46
N TYR A 213 23.27 0.94 -3.52
CA TYR A 213 23.86 -0.38 -3.67
C TYR A 213 24.14 -0.67 -5.14
N ASN A 214 25.06 -1.59 -5.40
CA ASN A 214 25.31 -2.09 -6.75
C ASN A 214 24.22 -3.10 -7.12
N TYR A 215 23.53 -2.85 -8.22
CA TYR A 215 22.43 -3.67 -8.70
C TYR A 215 22.74 -4.22 -10.11
N PRO A 216 22.62 -5.55 -10.32
CA PRO A 216 22.73 -6.17 -11.64
C PRO A 216 21.45 -6.01 -12.44
N CYS A 217 21.52 -5.33 -13.59
CA CYS A 217 20.37 -5.21 -14.49
C CYS A 217 19.87 -6.59 -14.97
N GLY A 218 18.59 -6.89 -14.78
CA GLY A 218 17.99 -8.15 -15.23
C GLY A 218 17.87 -8.30 -16.76
N HIS A 219 18.03 -7.21 -17.51
CA HIS A 219 17.99 -7.22 -18.97
C HIS A 219 19.38 -7.35 -19.60
N CYS A 220 20.33 -6.45 -19.24
CA CYS A 220 21.65 -6.42 -19.86
C CYS A 220 22.79 -6.97 -19.00
N GLY A 221 22.53 -7.36 -17.75
CA GLY A 221 23.54 -7.92 -16.83
C GLY A 221 24.54 -6.93 -16.25
N GLN A 222 24.59 -5.69 -16.75
CA GLN A 222 25.52 -4.67 -16.28
C GLN A 222 25.18 -4.19 -14.86
N GLN A 223 26.23 -3.94 -14.08
CA GLN A 223 26.14 -3.41 -12.71
C GLN A 223 26.00 -1.88 -12.74
N TRP A 224 25.08 -1.34 -11.94
CA TRP A 224 24.96 0.10 -11.75
C TRP A 224 24.56 0.43 -10.30
N PHE A 225 24.86 1.65 -9.86
CA PHE A 225 24.57 2.10 -8.51
C PHE A 225 23.14 2.63 -8.44
N ARG A 226 22.29 1.96 -7.66
CA ARG A 226 20.88 2.31 -7.50
C ARG A 226 20.63 2.90 -6.12
N THR A 227 19.83 3.95 -6.05
CA THR A 227 19.34 4.54 -4.79
C THR A 227 17.85 4.80 -4.93
N THR A 228 17.05 4.27 -3.99
CA THR A 228 15.59 4.44 -4.00
C THR A 228 15.10 5.26 -2.80
N PHE A 229 15.84 5.21 -1.69
CA PHE A 229 15.50 5.90 -0.44
C PHE A 229 16.68 6.74 0.03
N ALA A 230 16.34 7.87 0.64
CA ALA A 230 17.21 8.54 1.60
C ALA A 230 16.69 8.27 3.01
N VAL A 231 17.54 8.38 4.02
CA VAL A 231 17.13 8.26 5.42
C VAL A 231 17.48 9.55 6.15
N ALA A 232 16.46 10.17 6.74
CA ALA A 232 16.62 11.34 7.61
C ALA A 232 16.70 10.90 9.07
N TYR A 233 17.53 11.59 9.85
CA TYR A 233 17.85 11.23 11.24
C TYR A 233 17.43 12.30 12.24
N PRO A 234 16.12 12.54 12.41
CA PRO A 234 15.67 13.53 13.37
C PRO A 234 15.92 13.12 14.81
N ASN A 235 16.13 11.84 15.09
CA ASN A 235 16.56 11.35 16.39
C ASN A 235 17.90 11.97 16.85
N ARG A 236 18.79 12.32 15.89
CA ARG A 236 20.08 12.99 16.15
C ARG A 236 19.95 14.47 16.49
N VAL A 237 18.85 15.07 16.08
CA VAL A 237 18.51 16.45 16.41
C VAL A 237 17.62 16.48 17.66
N ARG A 238 16.75 15.48 17.81
CA ARG A 238 15.77 15.31 18.89
C ARG A 238 15.53 13.83 19.17
N GLY A 239 15.96 13.33 20.31
CA GLY A 239 15.82 11.90 20.63
C GLY A 239 14.37 11.40 20.78
N GLY A 240 13.36 12.28 20.77
CA GLY A 240 11.97 11.83 20.71
C GLY A 240 11.51 11.31 19.34
N ASN A 241 12.24 11.62 18.29
CA ASN A 241 11.89 11.25 16.92
C ASN A 241 12.63 9.97 16.51
N LYS A 242 12.13 9.26 15.51
CA LYS A 242 12.78 8.08 14.94
C LYS A 242 13.38 8.40 13.56
N PRO A 243 14.42 7.68 13.10
CA PRO A 243 14.85 7.74 11.71
C PRO A 243 13.66 7.51 10.75
N MET A 244 13.69 8.17 9.60
CA MET A 244 12.62 8.11 8.60
C MET A 244 13.21 7.79 7.24
N ALA A 245 12.69 6.76 6.56
CA ALA A 245 12.99 6.55 5.15
C ALA A 245 12.14 7.49 4.33
N ILE A 246 12.76 8.13 3.35
CA ILE A 246 12.13 9.10 2.48
C ILE A 246 12.31 8.58 1.04
N PRO A 247 11.22 8.17 0.36
CA PRO A 247 11.29 7.80 -1.04
C PRO A 247 11.85 8.97 -1.85
N LEU A 248 12.86 8.72 -2.68
CA LEU A 248 13.45 9.79 -3.49
C LEU A 248 12.44 10.43 -4.46
N ALA A 249 11.41 9.69 -4.87
CA ALA A 249 10.34 10.17 -5.74
C ALA A 249 9.38 11.15 -5.06
N GLU A 250 9.20 11.07 -3.73
CA GLU A 250 8.19 11.84 -3.00
C GLU A 250 8.75 13.08 -2.33
N ALA A 251 10.05 13.08 -2.06
CA ALA A 251 10.64 14.25 -1.45
C ALA A 251 10.81 15.37 -2.47
N SER A 252 10.54 16.58 -2.01
CA SER A 252 10.90 17.86 -2.61
C SER A 252 12.43 18.07 -2.63
N PHE A 253 13.18 17.01 -2.96
CA PHE A 253 14.62 16.96 -3.18
C PHE A 253 15.04 17.39 -4.60
N GLY A 254 14.06 17.83 -5.42
CA GLY A 254 14.24 18.26 -6.80
C GLY A 254 15.54 19.06 -6.98
N GLU A 255 16.43 18.54 -7.81
CA GLU A 255 17.79 19.04 -8.12
C GLU A 255 18.83 19.05 -6.99
N GLN A 256 18.54 19.45 -5.75
CA GLN A 256 19.57 19.57 -4.70
C GLN A 256 20.15 18.21 -4.25
N ALA A 257 19.31 17.20 -4.03
CA ALA A 257 19.80 15.87 -3.67
C ALA A 257 20.48 15.17 -4.85
N LEU A 258 20.01 15.43 -6.08
CA LEU A 258 20.63 14.93 -7.32
C LEU A 258 22.03 15.52 -7.54
N SER A 259 22.20 16.83 -7.31
CA SER A 259 23.50 17.51 -7.37
C SER A 259 24.49 16.89 -6.38
N LYS A 260 24.03 16.59 -5.15
CA LYS A 260 24.87 15.96 -4.13
C LYS A 260 25.13 14.47 -4.39
N LEU A 261 24.15 13.73 -4.93
CA LEU A 261 24.31 12.37 -5.45
C LEU A 261 25.41 12.31 -6.53
N ARG A 262 25.37 13.24 -7.49
CA ARG A 262 26.38 13.35 -8.56
C ARG A 262 27.78 13.68 -8.02
N GLN A 263 27.90 14.48 -6.95
CA GLN A 263 29.18 14.74 -6.28
C GLN A 263 29.72 13.51 -5.54
N LEU A 264 28.85 12.73 -4.89
CA LEU A 264 29.25 11.55 -4.13
C LEU A 264 29.66 10.37 -5.00
N THR A 265 29.07 10.21 -6.19
CA THR A 265 29.48 9.16 -7.13
C THR A 265 30.80 9.45 -7.84
N GLN A 266 31.29 10.70 -7.80
CA GLN A 266 32.64 11.07 -8.24
C GLN A 266 33.72 10.75 -7.19
N LEU A 267 33.34 10.48 -5.93
CA LEU A 267 34.26 10.19 -4.83
C LEU A 267 34.56 8.68 -4.63
N THR A 268 33.96 7.80 -5.43
CA THR A 268 34.25 6.35 -5.37
C THR A 268 35.34 5.99 -6.40
N PRO A 269 36.57 5.65 -6.00
CA PRO A 269 37.65 5.37 -6.94
C PRO A 269 37.36 4.08 -7.74
N GLY A 270 37.47 4.16 -9.07
CA GLY A 270 37.69 2.99 -9.94
C GLY A 270 36.51 2.41 -10.71
N LYS A 271 35.28 2.95 -10.59
CA LYS A 271 34.18 2.58 -11.50
C LYS A 271 33.30 3.80 -11.77
N THR A 272 33.32 4.28 -13.02
CA THR A 272 32.39 5.31 -13.50
C THR A 272 30.97 4.73 -13.54
N LEU A 273 30.30 4.68 -12.38
CA LEU A 273 28.92 4.24 -12.28
C LEU A 273 28.05 5.36 -12.86
N LYS A 274 27.42 5.11 -14.03
CA LYS A 274 26.49 6.06 -14.64
C LYS A 274 25.32 6.27 -13.68
N VAL A 275 25.22 7.46 -13.09
CA VAL A 275 24.02 7.90 -12.36
C VAL A 275 23.01 8.39 -13.39
N ALA A 276 21.76 8.02 -13.21
CA ALA A 276 20.72 8.51 -14.09
C ALA A 276 20.55 10.04 -14.01
N PRO A 277 20.25 10.73 -15.13
CA PRO A 277 20.20 12.19 -15.18
C PRO A 277 19.18 12.84 -14.23
N ASN A 278 18.09 12.17 -13.86
CA ASN A 278 17.10 12.67 -12.90
C ASN A 278 16.53 11.54 -12.02
N VAL A 279 15.75 11.89 -10.99
CA VAL A 279 15.19 10.93 -10.00
C VAL A 279 14.34 9.86 -10.70
N GLU A 280 13.55 10.26 -11.71
CA GLU A 280 12.71 9.37 -12.51
C GLU A 280 13.55 8.38 -13.34
N GLN A 281 14.68 8.81 -13.88
CA GLN A 281 15.60 7.94 -14.63
C GLN A 281 16.46 7.08 -13.71
N ASN A 282 16.57 7.40 -12.41
CA ASN A 282 17.27 6.56 -11.42
C ASN A 282 16.50 5.27 -11.10
N LEU A 283 15.32 5.12 -11.71
CA LEU A 283 14.49 3.93 -11.72
C LEU A 283 14.70 3.08 -12.98
N ILE A 284 15.58 3.45 -13.93
CA ILE A 284 15.87 2.64 -15.13
C ILE A 284 17.37 2.41 -15.30
N CYS A 285 17.72 1.27 -15.88
CA CYS A 285 19.12 0.91 -16.11
C CYS A 285 19.78 1.93 -17.07
N PRO A 286 20.89 2.57 -16.69
CA PRO A 286 21.56 3.58 -17.50
C PRO A 286 22.30 3.00 -18.71
N HIS A 287 22.37 1.66 -18.81
CA HIS A 287 23.02 0.96 -19.93
C HIS A 287 22.04 0.55 -21.02
N CYS A 288 20.81 0.16 -20.67
CA CYS A 288 19.83 -0.36 -21.63
C CYS A 288 18.42 0.24 -21.53
N GLY A 289 18.16 1.12 -20.56
CA GLY A 289 16.86 1.76 -20.34
C GLY A 289 15.79 0.86 -19.73
N ALA A 290 16.10 -0.41 -19.43
CA ALA A 290 15.14 -1.32 -18.82
C ALA A 290 14.78 -0.92 -17.38
N MET A 291 13.50 -1.00 -17.03
CA MET A 291 13.06 -0.93 -15.63
C MET A 291 13.58 -2.14 -14.84
N PRO A 292 13.88 -1.97 -13.55
CA PRO A 292 14.19 -3.08 -12.66
C PRO A 292 12.97 -3.98 -12.54
N ASP A 293 13.23 -5.27 -12.44
CA ASP A 293 12.21 -6.30 -12.32
C ASP A 293 11.48 -6.26 -10.96
N ARG A 294 12.12 -5.73 -9.90
CA ARG A 294 11.54 -5.53 -8.57
C ARG A 294 12.18 -4.37 -7.80
N GLU A 295 11.39 -3.75 -6.92
CA GLU A 295 11.92 -2.84 -5.89
C GLU A 295 12.66 -3.67 -4.82
N PHE A 296 13.97 -3.45 -4.70
CA PHE A 296 14.85 -4.23 -3.84
C PHE A 296 14.98 -3.65 -2.43
N LEU A 297 15.03 -2.32 -2.33
CA LEU A 297 15.19 -1.62 -1.06
C LEU A 297 13.79 -1.25 -0.57
N THR A 298 13.34 -1.86 0.52
CA THR A 298 12.13 -1.41 1.23
C THR A 298 12.51 -0.35 2.26
N GLU A 299 11.51 0.38 2.75
CA GLU A 299 11.69 1.33 3.87
C GLU A 299 12.36 0.67 5.07
N ASP A 300 11.90 -0.52 5.50
CA ASP A 300 12.48 -1.24 6.64
C ASP A 300 13.97 -1.58 6.46
N VAL A 301 14.39 -1.90 5.23
CA VAL A 301 15.79 -2.22 4.93
C VAL A 301 16.62 -0.93 4.86
N ALA A 302 16.05 0.16 4.35
CA ALA A 302 16.70 1.47 4.34
C ALA A 302 16.96 1.97 5.76
N LEU A 303 15.99 1.81 6.68
CA LEU A 303 16.12 2.19 8.09
C LEU A 303 17.20 1.41 8.85
N GLN A 304 17.59 0.23 8.35
CA GLN A 304 18.68 -0.56 8.92
C GLN A 304 20.07 -0.14 8.43
N CYS A 305 20.17 0.80 7.48
CA CYS A 305 21.44 1.23 6.93
C CYS A 305 22.30 1.92 8.00
N PRO A 306 23.53 1.44 8.25
CA PRO A 306 24.44 2.03 9.20
C PRO A 306 25.00 3.33 8.65
N TYR A 307 25.43 4.22 9.55
CA TYR A 307 25.39 5.66 9.32
C TYR A 307 26.72 6.37 8.96
N PRO A 308 27.68 5.84 8.15
CA PRO A 308 28.97 6.52 8.03
C PRO A 308 28.97 7.72 7.06
N ASN A 309 27.97 7.92 6.19
CA ASN A 309 28.07 8.88 5.08
C ASN A 309 26.87 9.83 5.00
N PHE A 310 26.80 10.81 5.91
CA PHE A 310 25.85 11.92 5.76
C PHE A 310 26.17 12.70 4.50
N VAL A 311 25.17 12.84 3.65
CA VAL A 311 25.29 13.50 2.37
C VAL A 311 24.86 14.97 2.48
N GLY A 312 24.20 15.35 3.56
CA GLY A 312 23.71 16.69 3.79
C GLY A 312 22.63 16.72 4.86
N ALA A 313 21.72 17.68 4.71
CA ALA A 313 20.58 17.85 5.58
C ALA A 313 19.31 18.12 4.79
N ILE A 314 18.16 17.80 5.39
CA ILE A 314 16.82 18.03 4.84
C ILE A 314 15.96 18.77 5.89
N ASP A 315 15.02 19.58 5.41
CA ASP A 315 13.89 20.05 6.20
C ASP A 315 12.78 18.99 6.24
N ILE A 316 12.54 18.41 7.42
CA ILE A 316 11.53 17.36 7.57
C ILE A 316 10.23 17.85 8.22
N ARG A 317 10.05 19.16 8.42
CA ARG A 317 8.89 19.69 9.15
C ARG A 317 7.57 19.29 8.49
N GLN A 318 7.51 19.33 7.17
CA GLN A 318 6.32 18.91 6.40
C GLN A 318 6.06 17.41 6.54
N HIS A 319 7.11 16.58 6.45
CA HIS A 319 7.01 15.13 6.61
C HIS A 319 6.50 14.71 8.01
N LEU A 320 6.81 15.50 9.05
CA LEU A 320 6.34 15.26 10.41
C LEU A 320 4.98 15.92 10.72
N GLY A 321 4.42 16.71 9.80
CA GLY A 321 3.27 17.59 10.12
C GLY A 321 3.57 18.52 11.30
N PHE A 322 4.82 18.99 11.41
CA PHE A 322 5.30 19.71 12.58
C PHE A 322 4.56 21.04 12.75
N LYS A 323 4.07 21.28 13.97
CA LYS A 323 3.51 22.56 14.41
C LYS A 323 4.36 23.13 15.56
N PRO A 324 4.71 24.43 15.53
CA PRO A 324 5.37 25.09 16.64
C PRO A 324 4.58 24.94 17.93
N GLY A 325 5.27 24.85 19.07
CA GLY A 325 4.62 24.73 20.36
C GLY A 325 5.54 24.29 21.48
N TRP A 326 5.00 24.26 22.70
CA TRP A 326 5.75 23.86 23.89
C TRP A 326 5.91 22.34 23.96
N ARG A 327 7.15 21.87 24.14
CA ARG A 327 7.48 20.43 24.18
C ARG A 327 8.56 20.15 25.22
N LYS A 328 8.58 18.93 25.76
CA LYS A 328 9.68 18.47 26.63
C LYS A 328 10.96 18.36 25.81
N VAL A 329 12.07 18.86 26.35
CA VAL A 329 13.39 18.64 25.76
C VAL A 329 13.72 17.15 25.88
N ARG A 330 14.01 16.51 24.75
CA ARG A 330 14.53 15.15 24.72
C ARG A 330 15.92 15.22 24.10
N PRO A 331 16.98 14.87 24.85
CA PRO A 331 18.32 14.87 24.29
C PRO A 331 18.37 13.93 23.08
N PRO A 332 19.27 14.19 22.10
CA PRO A 332 19.53 13.25 21.01
C PRO A 332 19.77 11.83 21.55
N GLU A 333 19.25 10.83 20.85
CA GLU A 333 19.49 9.44 21.24
C GLU A 333 20.94 9.03 20.93
N PRO A 334 21.58 8.24 21.81
CA PRO A 334 22.89 7.67 21.55
C PRO A 334 22.84 6.70 20.38
N GLU A 335 23.99 6.52 19.75
CA GLU A 335 24.13 5.82 18.47
C GLU A 335 23.91 4.31 18.63
N ALA A 336 22.77 3.80 18.17
CA ALA A 336 22.60 2.38 17.88
C ALA A 336 22.96 2.15 16.41
N THR A 337 24.19 1.68 16.15
CA THR A 337 24.63 1.31 14.80
C THR A 337 24.74 -0.19 14.66
N MET A 338 24.02 -0.75 13.70
CA MET A 338 24.44 -1.97 13.03
C MET A 338 25.85 -1.75 12.45
N PRO A 339 26.78 -2.72 12.52
CA PRO A 339 28.04 -2.59 11.80
C PRO A 339 27.84 -2.50 10.28
N VAL A 340 28.63 -1.68 9.58
CA VAL A 340 28.60 -1.55 8.10
C VAL A 340 28.67 -2.91 7.41
N GLN A 341 29.48 -3.82 7.95
CA GLN A 341 29.65 -5.17 7.43
C GLN A 341 28.36 -5.99 7.50
N GLN A 342 27.62 -5.89 8.60
CA GLN A 342 26.36 -6.61 8.77
C GLN A 342 25.30 -6.11 7.78
N TRP A 343 25.23 -4.81 7.54
CA TRP A 343 24.34 -4.27 6.51
C TRP A 343 24.74 -4.69 5.10
N GLN A 344 26.04 -4.67 4.78
CA GLN A 344 26.54 -5.18 3.51
C GLN A 344 26.18 -6.65 3.29
N GLN A 345 26.21 -7.48 4.34
CA GLN A 345 25.77 -8.87 4.28
C GLN A 345 24.28 -8.99 3.94
N ILE A 346 23.41 -8.19 4.58
CA ILE A 346 21.96 -8.18 4.27
C ILE A 346 21.72 -7.83 2.80
N ILE A 347 22.42 -6.81 2.28
CA ILE A 347 22.30 -6.39 0.88
C ILE A 347 22.82 -7.50 -0.05
N GLN A 348 23.97 -8.09 0.23
CA GLN A 348 24.54 -9.18 -0.57
C GLN A 348 23.65 -10.42 -0.59
N GLU A 349 23.09 -10.82 0.56
CA GLU A 349 22.19 -11.97 0.65
C GLU A 349 20.94 -11.77 -0.20
N ARG A 350 20.32 -10.58 -0.14
CA ARG A 350 19.16 -10.27 -0.97
C ARG A 350 19.50 -10.24 -2.46
N LEU A 351 20.69 -9.74 -2.84
CA LEU A 351 21.15 -9.74 -4.23
C LEU A 351 21.38 -11.18 -4.75
N ARG A 352 21.90 -12.07 -3.90
CA ARG A 352 22.02 -13.50 -4.23
C ARG A 352 20.65 -14.11 -4.47
N ASN A 353 19.68 -13.89 -3.58
CA ASN A 353 18.33 -14.42 -3.74
C ASN A 353 17.65 -14.01 -5.06
N ILE A 354 17.91 -12.79 -5.55
CA ILE A 354 17.42 -12.34 -6.87
C ILE A 354 18.10 -13.10 -8.00
N THR A 355 19.41 -13.26 -7.92
CA THR A 355 20.18 -13.98 -8.93
C THR A 355 19.72 -15.44 -9.02
N ASP A 356 19.56 -16.09 -7.87
CA ASP A 356 19.08 -17.48 -7.77
C ASP A 356 17.64 -17.62 -8.32
N GLU A 357 16.76 -16.66 -8.03
CA GLU A 357 15.41 -16.62 -8.58
C GLU A 357 15.41 -16.47 -10.11
N ARG A 358 16.27 -15.60 -10.66
CA ARG A 358 16.40 -15.43 -12.12
C ARG A 358 16.89 -16.70 -12.79
N GLU A 359 17.86 -17.38 -12.19
CA GLU A 359 18.35 -18.67 -12.67
C GLU A 359 17.25 -19.74 -12.64
N ARG A 360 16.47 -19.82 -11.55
CA ARG A 360 15.32 -20.72 -11.47
C ARG A 360 14.29 -20.45 -12.56
N GLN A 361 13.94 -19.18 -12.80
CA GLN A 361 13.01 -18.80 -13.86
C GLN A 361 13.56 -19.09 -15.27
N ALA A 362 14.87 -18.93 -15.49
CA ALA A 362 15.51 -19.28 -16.76
C ALA A 362 15.46 -20.80 -16.99
N GLN A 363 15.80 -21.59 -15.97
CA GLN A 363 15.71 -23.06 -16.04
C GLN A 363 14.28 -23.53 -16.26
N GLU A 364 13.28 -22.92 -15.62
CA GLU A 364 11.88 -23.27 -15.82
C GLU A 364 11.40 -22.94 -17.23
N ARG A 365 11.76 -21.77 -17.77
CA ARG A 365 11.47 -21.43 -19.17
C ARG A 365 12.08 -22.43 -20.15
N GLU A 366 13.30 -22.89 -19.87
CA GLU A 366 13.97 -23.91 -20.68
C GLU A 366 13.27 -25.27 -20.59
N ARG A 367 12.89 -25.71 -19.38
CA ARG A 367 12.08 -26.93 -19.20
C ARG A 367 10.78 -26.86 -19.99
N GLN A 368 10.08 -25.72 -19.92
CA GLN A 368 8.83 -25.51 -20.66
C GLN A 368 9.06 -25.53 -22.17
N ARG A 369 10.18 -24.99 -22.67
CA ARG A 369 10.56 -25.07 -24.08
C ARG A 369 10.72 -26.53 -24.52
N ILE A 370 11.49 -27.32 -23.77
CA ILE A 370 11.70 -28.76 -24.05
C ILE A 370 10.37 -29.52 -24.04
N VAL A 371 9.49 -29.29 -23.06
CA VAL A 371 8.17 -29.92 -22.99
C VAL A 371 7.31 -29.55 -24.19
N ARG A 372 7.31 -28.28 -24.62
CA ARG A 372 6.56 -27.83 -25.81
C ARG A 372 7.09 -28.47 -27.09
N GLU A 373 8.40 -28.58 -27.23
CA GLU A 373 9.04 -29.24 -28.38
C GLU A 373 8.68 -30.74 -28.41
N GLU A 374 8.72 -31.42 -27.27
CA GLU A 374 8.32 -32.84 -27.15
C GLU A 374 6.84 -33.04 -27.49
N GLN A 375 5.96 -32.18 -26.97
CA GLN A 375 4.53 -32.22 -27.30
C GLN A 375 4.29 -31.96 -28.79
N ALA A 376 5.02 -31.01 -29.39
CA ALA A 376 4.94 -30.73 -30.82
C ALA A 376 5.41 -31.94 -31.63
N ARG A 377 6.48 -32.63 -31.21
CA ARG A 377 6.96 -33.87 -31.82
C ARG A 377 5.90 -34.97 -31.77
N ARG A 378 5.34 -35.26 -30.60
CA ARG A 378 4.28 -36.27 -30.43
C ARG A 378 3.04 -35.97 -31.27
N ARG A 379 2.63 -34.70 -31.35
CA ARG A 379 1.51 -34.28 -32.20
C ARG A 379 1.81 -34.49 -33.69
N ARG A 380 3.05 -34.28 -34.12
CA ARG A 380 3.47 -34.58 -35.51
C ARG A 380 3.41 -36.08 -35.77
N GLU A 381 3.96 -36.90 -34.88
CA GLU A 381 3.92 -38.37 -34.99
C GLU A 381 2.48 -38.90 -35.07
N GLN A 382 1.59 -38.46 -34.17
CA GLN A 382 0.17 -38.83 -34.19
C GLN A 382 -0.51 -38.44 -35.50
N ARG A 383 -0.30 -37.22 -35.99
CA ARG A 383 -0.88 -36.75 -37.26
C ARG A 383 -0.33 -37.50 -38.47
N THR A 384 0.95 -37.84 -38.48
CA THR A 384 1.56 -38.71 -39.50
C THR A 384 0.89 -40.08 -39.49
N GLU A 385 0.67 -40.67 -38.32
CA GLU A 385 0.00 -41.96 -38.19
C GLU A 385 -1.46 -41.89 -38.65
N GLU A 386 -2.19 -40.84 -38.28
CA GLU A 386 -3.57 -40.58 -38.75
C GLU A 386 -3.63 -40.42 -40.27
N LEU A 387 -2.69 -39.68 -40.87
CA LEU A 387 -2.60 -39.52 -42.33
C LEU A 387 -2.32 -40.86 -43.01
N CYS A 388 -1.36 -41.64 -42.50
CA CYS A 388 -1.08 -42.98 -43.01
C CYS A 388 -2.32 -43.87 -42.96
N LYS A 389 -3.02 -43.91 -41.81
CA LYS A 389 -4.26 -44.69 -41.62
C LYS A 389 -5.35 -44.27 -42.61
N ARG A 390 -5.53 -42.96 -42.80
CA ARG A 390 -6.53 -42.41 -43.73
C ARG A 390 -6.23 -42.81 -45.17
N GLU A 391 -4.98 -42.69 -45.60
CA GLU A 391 -4.57 -43.03 -46.96
C GLU A 391 -4.59 -44.54 -47.23
N LEU A 392 -4.15 -45.35 -46.28
CA LEU A 392 -4.27 -46.81 -46.36
C LEU A 392 -5.73 -47.24 -46.46
N SER A 393 -6.61 -46.72 -45.60
CA SER A 393 -8.04 -47.03 -45.65
C SER A 393 -8.67 -46.60 -46.98
N ALA A 394 -8.29 -45.43 -47.52
CA ALA A 394 -8.77 -44.98 -48.82
C ALA A 394 -8.30 -45.89 -49.96
N LEU A 395 -7.08 -46.44 -49.86
CA LEU A 395 -6.52 -47.37 -50.83
C LEU A 395 -7.19 -48.75 -50.74
N GLU A 396 -7.30 -49.31 -49.54
CA GLU A 396 -8.00 -50.58 -49.26
C GLU A 396 -9.46 -50.54 -49.75
N HIS A 397 -10.18 -49.46 -49.47
CA HIS A 397 -11.56 -49.31 -49.91
C HIS A 397 -11.71 -49.37 -51.44
N ARG A 398 -10.74 -48.80 -52.18
CA ARG A 398 -10.72 -48.82 -53.65
C ARG A 398 -10.33 -50.19 -54.22
N LEU A 399 -9.53 -50.97 -53.49
CA LEU A 399 -9.05 -52.29 -53.90
C LEU A 399 -9.97 -53.45 -53.48
N THR A 400 -10.79 -53.26 -52.44
CA THR A 400 -11.73 -54.27 -51.90
C THR A 400 -12.63 -54.93 -52.98
N PRO A 401 -13.14 -54.21 -54.00
CA PRO A 401 -13.93 -54.83 -55.06
C PRO A 401 -13.13 -55.74 -56.01
N LEU A 402 -11.80 -55.75 -55.93
CA LEU A 402 -10.90 -56.38 -56.91
C LEU A 402 -10.15 -57.58 -56.35
N MET A 403 -9.92 -57.58 -55.04
CA MET A 403 -8.97 -58.44 -54.34
C MET A 403 -9.54 -58.78 -52.97
N SER A 404 -9.34 -60.02 -52.52
CA SER A 404 -9.61 -60.42 -51.14
C SER A 404 -8.69 -59.67 -50.17
N GLY A 405 -9.07 -59.60 -48.89
CA GLY A 405 -8.27 -58.90 -47.87
C GLY A 405 -6.82 -59.41 -47.76
N THR A 406 -6.61 -60.71 -47.98
CA THR A 406 -5.26 -61.33 -47.99
C THR A 406 -4.45 -60.92 -49.21
N GLU A 407 -5.09 -60.79 -50.38
CA GLU A 407 -4.44 -60.32 -51.60
C GLU A 407 -4.08 -58.83 -51.50
N ILE A 408 -4.98 -58.00 -50.96
CA ILE A 408 -4.70 -56.56 -50.70
C ILE A 408 -3.52 -56.41 -49.75
N THR A 409 -3.49 -57.18 -48.66
CA THR A 409 -2.39 -57.14 -47.70
C THR A 409 -1.07 -57.53 -48.36
N THR A 410 -1.08 -58.55 -49.21
CA THR A 410 0.12 -58.99 -49.94
C THR A 410 0.60 -57.90 -50.89
N TRP A 411 -0.32 -57.30 -51.65
CA TRP A 411 -0.03 -56.22 -52.60
C TRP A 411 0.51 -54.96 -51.91
N LEU A 412 -0.09 -54.54 -50.79
CA LEU A 412 0.34 -53.39 -50.01
C LEU A 412 1.78 -53.51 -49.47
N ASN A 413 2.27 -54.74 -49.30
CA ASN A 413 3.61 -55.05 -48.82
C ASN A 413 4.60 -55.39 -49.96
N GLN A 414 4.13 -55.50 -51.20
CA GLN A 414 4.98 -55.83 -52.34
C GLN A 414 5.64 -54.57 -52.93
N PRO A 415 6.97 -54.56 -53.11
CA PRO A 415 7.68 -53.47 -53.80
C PRO A 415 7.17 -53.28 -55.23
N SER A 416 7.04 -52.03 -55.67
CA SER A 416 6.73 -51.69 -57.06
C SER A 416 7.80 -50.78 -57.65
N GLN A 417 8.15 -51.02 -58.92
CA GLN A 417 9.04 -50.11 -59.67
C GLN A 417 8.41 -48.72 -59.86
N ASP A 418 7.08 -48.64 -59.98
CA ASP A 418 6.36 -47.36 -60.08
C ASP A 418 6.45 -46.52 -58.80
N LEU A 419 6.81 -47.14 -57.68
CA LEU A 419 7.04 -46.50 -56.39
C LEU A 419 8.53 -46.47 -56.03
N ALA A 420 9.41 -46.48 -57.04
CA ALA A 420 10.86 -46.48 -56.88
C ALA A 420 11.39 -47.59 -55.97
N GLY A 421 10.76 -48.78 -56.00
CA GLY A 421 11.14 -49.94 -55.19
C GLY A 421 10.54 -49.96 -53.79
N LEU A 422 9.72 -48.97 -53.41
CA LEU A 422 8.94 -49.01 -52.17
C LEU A 422 7.68 -49.85 -52.37
N CYS A 423 7.21 -50.48 -51.29
CA CYS A 423 5.85 -51.00 -51.26
C CYS A 423 4.84 -49.85 -51.00
N PRO A 424 3.56 -50.00 -51.38
CA PRO A 424 2.54 -48.98 -51.14
C PRO A 424 2.48 -48.47 -49.68
N ILE A 425 2.60 -49.36 -48.68
CA ILE A 425 2.63 -48.95 -47.26
C ILE A 425 3.84 -48.06 -46.95
N SER A 426 5.02 -48.40 -47.46
CA SER A 426 6.24 -47.62 -47.23
C SER A 426 6.19 -46.27 -47.95
N SER A 427 5.64 -46.23 -49.16
CA SER A 427 5.43 -44.99 -49.91
C SER A 427 4.45 -44.04 -49.21
N ILE A 428 3.33 -44.56 -48.66
CA ILE A 428 2.39 -43.77 -47.85
C ILE A 428 3.07 -43.23 -46.58
N ARG A 429 3.87 -44.05 -45.88
CA ARG A 429 4.60 -43.60 -44.68
C ARG A 429 5.61 -42.51 -45.00
N GLU A 430 6.33 -42.64 -46.11
CA GLU A 430 7.29 -41.62 -46.54
C GLU A 430 6.60 -40.32 -46.94
N HIS A 431 5.48 -40.42 -47.67
CA HIS A 431 4.65 -39.26 -47.99
C HIS A 431 4.11 -38.58 -46.73
N ALA A 432 3.56 -39.33 -45.78
CA ALA A 432 3.02 -38.76 -44.55
C ALA A 432 4.10 -38.08 -43.69
N ASN A 433 5.33 -38.60 -43.69
CA ASN A 433 6.49 -37.96 -43.06
C ASN A 433 6.89 -36.65 -43.78
N LYS A 434 6.88 -36.65 -45.11
CA LYS A 434 7.25 -35.49 -45.95
C LYS A 434 6.15 -34.41 -46.01
N HIS A 435 4.88 -34.78 -45.91
CA HIS A 435 3.73 -33.88 -46.02
C HIS A 435 3.78 -32.70 -45.03
N TRP A 436 4.40 -32.90 -43.87
CA TRP A 436 4.55 -31.85 -42.86
C TRP A 436 5.76 -30.93 -43.08
N GLN A 437 6.69 -31.34 -43.95
CA GLN A 437 7.83 -30.52 -44.38
C GLN A 437 7.49 -29.77 -45.66
N GLU A 438 6.73 -30.39 -46.58
CA GLU A 438 6.33 -29.86 -47.87
C GLU A 438 4.84 -30.21 -48.17
N PRO A 439 3.88 -29.35 -47.80
CA PRO A 439 2.43 -29.64 -47.93
C PRO A 439 1.89 -29.67 -49.37
N SER A 440 2.76 -29.64 -50.38
CA SER A 440 2.39 -29.46 -51.79
C SER A 440 1.73 -30.70 -52.43
N ALA A 441 1.94 -31.90 -51.87
CA ALA A 441 1.36 -33.14 -52.36
C ALA A 441 0.15 -33.57 -51.51
N PRO A 442 -1.10 -33.48 -52.02
CA PRO A 442 -2.31 -33.74 -51.25
C PRO A 442 -2.57 -35.24 -50.97
N GLN A 443 -1.89 -36.14 -51.70
CA GLN A 443 -2.04 -37.59 -51.60
C GLN A 443 -0.69 -38.26 -51.87
N SER A 444 -0.45 -39.42 -51.25
CA SER A 444 0.68 -40.28 -51.61
C SER A 444 0.57 -40.82 -53.03
N GLU A 445 1.72 -41.22 -53.57
CA GLU A 445 1.85 -41.74 -54.93
C GLU A 445 0.94 -42.96 -55.22
N PRO A 446 0.81 -43.97 -54.32
CA PRO A 446 -0.10 -45.09 -54.56
C PRO A 446 -1.56 -44.65 -54.63
N VAL A 447 -1.98 -43.75 -53.73
CA VAL A 447 -3.35 -43.21 -53.72
C VAL A 447 -3.61 -42.38 -54.97
N ARG A 448 -2.62 -41.61 -55.42
CA ARG A 448 -2.69 -40.79 -56.64
C ARG A 448 -2.82 -41.66 -57.88
N ILE A 449 -1.95 -42.65 -58.07
CA ILE A 449 -1.98 -43.56 -59.22
C ILE A 449 -3.32 -44.32 -59.30
N ILE A 450 -3.78 -44.90 -58.18
CA ILE A 450 -5.08 -45.60 -58.15
C ILE A 450 -6.25 -44.63 -58.36
N SER A 451 -6.15 -43.39 -57.87
CA SER A 451 -7.16 -42.36 -58.14
C SER A 451 -7.19 -41.96 -59.61
N SER A 452 -6.02 -41.87 -60.27
CA SER A 452 -5.90 -41.56 -61.69
C SER A 452 -6.39 -42.70 -62.60
N ILE A 453 -6.21 -43.95 -62.17
CA ILE A 453 -6.85 -45.11 -62.85
C ILE A 453 -8.37 -45.03 -62.66
N ALA A 454 -8.84 -44.74 -61.44
CA ALA A 454 -10.26 -44.63 -61.15
C ALA A 454 -10.94 -43.47 -61.89
N ASP A 455 -10.26 -42.33 -62.06
CA ASP A 455 -10.82 -41.18 -62.74
C ASP A 455 -10.73 -41.26 -64.28
N GLY A 456 -9.84 -42.11 -64.80
CA GLY A 456 -9.59 -42.32 -66.22
C GLY A 456 -8.52 -41.41 -66.82
N SER A 457 -7.78 -40.66 -65.99
CA SER A 457 -6.68 -39.79 -66.41
C SER A 457 -5.39 -40.56 -66.71
N LEU A 458 -5.21 -41.74 -66.11
CA LEU A 458 -4.12 -42.66 -66.44
C LEU A 458 -4.59 -43.68 -67.49
N GLN A 459 -3.87 -43.82 -68.61
CA GLN A 459 -4.18 -44.83 -69.61
C GLN A 459 -3.85 -46.24 -69.09
N ASN A 460 -4.64 -47.22 -69.51
CA ASN A 460 -4.55 -48.60 -69.10
C ASN A 460 -3.27 -49.22 -69.69
N ASN A 461 -2.20 -49.31 -68.89
CA ASN A 461 -0.98 -50.02 -69.27
C ASN A 461 -0.86 -51.26 -68.39
N ALA A 462 -0.57 -52.41 -69.00
CA ALA A 462 -0.33 -53.64 -68.25
C ALA A 462 0.83 -53.44 -67.26
N GLY A 463 0.59 -53.73 -65.97
CA GLY A 463 1.63 -53.76 -64.95
C GLY A 463 1.75 -52.54 -64.02
N ILE A 464 0.90 -51.51 -64.15
CA ILE A 464 0.91 -50.35 -63.22
C ILE A 464 0.58 -50.83 -61.81
N LEU A 465 1.51 -50.58 -60.88
CA LEU A 465 1.53 -51.10 -59.52
C LEU A 465 1.34 -52.63 -59.43
N GLY A 466 1.72 -53.38 -60.47
CA GLY A 466 1.50 -54.83 -60.52
C GLY A 466 0.04 -55.27 -60.68
N LEU A 467 -0.89 -54.34 -60.97
CA LEU A 467 -2.29 -54.67 -61.26
C LEU A 467 -2.47 -55.14 -62.70
N THR A 468 -3.29 -56.17 -62.89
CA THR A 468 -3.65 -56.65 -64.23
C THR A 468 -4.53 -55.66 -64.97
N GLU A 469 -4.55 -55.74 -66.30
CA GLU A 469 -5.38 -54.89 -67.15
C GLU A 469 -6.87 -55.00 -66.80
N GLU A 470 -7.32 -56.21 -66.45
CA GLU A 470 -8.70 -56.48 -66.02
C GLU A 470 -9.03 -55.79 -64.69
N GLN A 471 -8.11 -55.82 -63.71
CA GLN A 471 -8.26 -55.14 -62.43
C GLN A 471 -8.31 -53.62 -62.59
N GLN A 472 -7.47 -53.05 -63.47
CA GLN A 472 -7.48 -51.62 -63.78
C GLN A 472 -8.81 -51.18 -64.44
N LEU A 473 -9.36 -51.98 -65.36
CA LEU A 473 -10.67 -51.73 -65.97
C LEU A 473 -11.82 -51.82 -64.97
N LEU A 474 -11.75 -52.75 -64.00
CA LEU A 474 -12.72 -52.87 -62.91
C LEU A 474 -12.70 -51.65 -61.99
N ILE A 475 -11.52 -51.11 -61.65
CA ILE A 475 -11.38 -49.85 -60.89
C ILE A 475 -12.10 -48.70 -61.62
N LEU A 476 -11.83 -48.54 -62.92
CA LEU A 476 -12.45 -47.49 -63.75
C LEU A 476 -13.97 -47.65 -63.85
N ARG A 477 -14.47 -48.88 -64.05
CA ARG A 477 -15.91 -49.17 -64.13
C ARG A 477 -16.62 -48.89 -62.80
N ASN A 478 -16.07 -49.38 -61.69
CA ASN A 478 -16.63 -49.16 -60.35
C ASN A 478 -16.67 -47.67 -59.99
N SER A 479 -15.65 -46.91 -60.35
CA SER A 479 -15.65 -45.44 -60.18
C SER A 479 -16.71 -44.74 -61.03
N ARG A 480 -16.93 -45.17 -62.28
CA ARG A 480 -18.01 -44.62 -63.13
C ARG A 480 -19.39 -44.96 -62.56
N HIS A 481 -19.60 -46.17 -62.06
CA HIS A 481 -20.83 -46.58 -61.38
C HIS A 481 -21.07 -45.76 -60.10
N GLN A 482 -20.05 -45.60 -59.26
CA GLN A 482 -20.14 -44.77 -58.04
C GLN A 482 -20.41 -43.29 -58.38
N ARG A 483 -19.75 -42.70 -59.39
CA ARG A 483 -20.03 -41.32 -59.83
C ARG A 483 -21.43 -41.17 -60.41
N ARG A 484 -21.95 -42.18 -61.12
CA ARG A 484 -23.33 -42.21 -61.59
C ARG A 484 -24.32 -42.30 -60.43
N ALA A 485 -24.07 -43.17 -59.44
CA ALA A 485 -24.88 -43.31 -58.23
C ALA A 485 -24.86 -42.04 -57.36
N GLN A 486 -23.71 -41.38 -57.20
CA GLN A 486 -23.58 -40.10 -56.49
C GLN A 486 -24.28 -38.96 -57.22
N ARG A 487 -24.21 -38.91 -58.56
CA ARG A 487 -24.99 -37.94 -59.36
C ARG A 487 -26.49 -38.17 -59.22
N LEU A 488 -26.94 -39.43 -59.19
CA LEU A 488 -28.34 -39.79 -58.97
C LEU A 488 -28.79 -39.43 -57.55
N ALA A 489 -28.02 -39.77 -56.51
CA ALA A 489 -28.31 -39.40 -55.12
C ALA A 489 -28.26 -37.89 -54.88
N SER A 490 -27.35 -37.17 -55.55
CA SER A 490 -27.30 -35.70 -55.50
C SER A 490 -28.48 -35.06 -56.25
N ALA A 491 -28.93 -35.67 -57.35
CA ALA A 491 -30.14 -35.26 -58.06
C ALA A 491 -31.42 -35.57 -57.26
N GLU A 492 -31.46 -36.67 -56.51
CA GLU A 492 -32.54 -36.99 -55.56
C GLU A 492 -32.56 -36.03 -54.37
N ASN A 493 -31.40 -35.67 -53.81
CA ASN A 493 -31.29 -34.64 -52.76
C ASN A 493 -31.60 -33.22 -53.24
N PHE A 494 -31.33 -32.92 -54.52
CA PHE A 494 -31.73 -31.66 -55.14
C PHE A 494 -33.24 -31.67 -55.45
N GLY A 495 -33.77 -32.79 -55.92
CA GLY A 495 -35.19 -33.02 -56.18
C GLY A 495 -36.05 -32.97 -54.91
N SER A 496 -35.58 -33.53 -53.79
CA SER A 496 -36.23 -33.47 -52.47
C SER A 496 -36.23 -32.06 -51.88
N LYS A 497 -35.15 -31.29 -52.07
CA LYS A 497 -35.10 -29.85 -51.71
C LYS A 497 -36.04 -29.00 -52.57
N VAL A 498 -36.16 -29.29 -53.86
CA VAL A 498 -37.07 -28.57 -54.78
C VAL A 498 -38.55 -28.94 -54.53
N THR A 499 -38.87 -30.20 -54.19
CA THR A 499 -40.25 -30.60 -53.79
C THR A 499 -40.65 -30.02 -52.43
N ALA A 500 -39.72 -29.93 -51.46
CA ALA A 500 -39.96 -29.25 -50.19
C ALA A 500 -40.22 -27.74 -50.37
N PHE A 501 -39.51 -27.08 -51.29
CA PHE A 501 -39.73 -25.66 -51.62
C PHE A 501 -41.01 -25.42 -52.46
N GLY A 502 -41.33 -26.33 -53.38
CA GLY A 502 -42.54 -26.28 -54.21
C GLY A 502 -43.84 -26.53 -53.43
N GLY A 503 -43.83 -27.44 -52.45
CA GLY A 503 -44.98 -27.69 -51.57
C GLY A 503 -45.34 -26.51 -50.67
N LEU A 504 -44.34 -25.74 -50.22
CA LEU A 504 -44.52 -24.52 -49.42
C LEU A 504 -45.14 -23.36 -50.22
N LEU A 505 -44.81 -23.24 -51.51
CA LEU A 505 -45.33 -22.18 -52.37
C LEU A 505 -46.75 -22.44 -52.88
N ILE A 506 -47.15 -23.70 -53.07
CA ILE A 506 -48.52 -24.07 -53.48
C ILE A 506 -49.51 -24.00 -52.31
N GLY A 507 -49.09 -24.36 -51.09
CA GLY A 507 -49.91 -24.20 -49.88
C GLY A 507 -50.24 -22.74 -49.56
N ALA A 508 -49.26 -21.84 -49.69
CA ALA A 508 -49.45 -20.41 -49.45
C ALA A 508 -50.32 -19.69 -50.50
N ALA A 509 -50.43 -20.23 -51.73
CA ALA A 509 -51.27 -19.68 -52.79
C ALA A 509 -52.76 -20.07 -52.63
N ILE A 510 -53.06 -21.26 -52.11
CA ILE A 510 -54.44 -21.73 -51.91
C ILE A 510 -55.11 -21.05 -50.71
N ASP A 511 -54.38 -20.75 -49.65
CA ASP A 511 -54.92 -20.01 -48.48
C ASP A 511 -55.18 -18.51 -48.79
N LYS A 512 -54.41 -17.92 -49.71
CA LYS A 512 -54.62 -16.52 -50.14
C LYS A 512 -55.84 -16.33 -51.05
N ILE A 513 -56.29 -17.38 -51.75
CA ILE A 513 -57.50 -17.34 -52.60
C ILE A 513 -58.77 -17.57 -51.76
N ARG A 514 -58.73 -18.36 -50.68
CA ARG A 514 -59.89 -18.54 -49.78
C ARG A 514 -60.17 -17.33 -48.89
N PHE A 515 -59.18 -16.48 -48.60
CA PHE A 515 -59.37 -15.30 -47.74
C PHE A 515 -59.92 -14.05 -48.47
N ARG A 516 -60.04 -14.08 -49.82
CA ARG A 516 -60.59 -12.98 -50.63
C ARG A 516 -62.04 -13.17 -51.10
N ALA A 517 -62.72 -14.24 -50.67
CA ALA A 517 -64.13 -14.51 -50.98
C ALA A 517 -65.08 -14.44 -49.77
N LYS A 518 -64.63 -13.89 -48.62
CA LYS A 518 -65.47 -13.64 -47.43
C LYS A 518 -65.14 -12.31 -46.71
N LYS A 519 -64.90 -11.26 -47.48
CA LYS A 519 -65.04 -9.86 -47.03
C LYS A 519 -65.35 -8.96 -48.22
#